data_AF-A0A515KTE3-F1
#
_entry.id   AF-A0A515KTE3-F1
#
_cell.length_a   1.000
_cell.length_b   1.000
_cell.length_c   1.000
_cell.angle_alpha   90.00
_cell.angle_beta   90.00
_cell.angle_gamma   90.00
#
_symmetry.space_group_name_H-M   'P 1'
#
loop_
_entity.id
_entity.type
_entity.pdbx_description
1 polymer ?
#
loop_
_entity_poly.entity_id
_entity_poly.type
_entity_poly.pdbx_seq_one_letter_code
_entity_poly.pdbx_strand_id
1 'polypeptide(L)'
;MEQFTETVGWTLTEAVDRTSICKNLAGWRSQNAATKNCTAPDGVRSASSGALADIERELWDHIESGTLILVSSRETPVGIDRVAVMPADIRRFEIASWSNSTICRSEQRSDIRSARIYPILDSPDAAQICSQLGLAEVFRRYVLEDPEVVARSQFLGPGRQSLFSGYCPGLFQSRHWPLHENPKQFAYRFVSSPIIFTDRELPKASLAQTELASALVSRLGSLRLILASGTLIGSGTYVRTGIPVLIAASEWNRNEVFIEVSDGDLCEKDGNGLTARWTGISFERTRSSTDVPAAPDALTAGISLKPVPTAAQVVAPSNAGEVNQTPVPQNSEASVQRESIRLAIEARWDGKIPAGVPRGSIYAEIIAWQIEQRKAVASERTIRRFLEKK
;
A
#
# COMPACT_ATOMS: atom_id res chain seq x y z
N MET A 1 -21.34 4.17 15.62
CA MET A 1 -21.99 3.04 14.93
C MET A 1 -21.45 3.04 13.52
N GLU A 2 -20.29 2.41 13.32
CA GLU A 2 -19.68 2.31 11.99
C GLU A 2 -20.34 1.15 11.26
N GLN A 3 -21.06 1.47 10.18
CA GLN A 3 -21.41 0.47 9.18
C GLN A 3 -20.09 0.07 8.51
N PHE A 4 -19.53 -1.07 8.89
CA PHE A 4 -18.59 -1.78 8.03
C PHE A 4 -19.34 -2.01 6.72
N THR A 5 -19.01 -1.23 5.68
CA THR A 5 -19.35 -1.60 4.31
C THR A 5 -18.60 -2.89 4.06
N GLU A 6 -19.30 -4.00 4.23
CA GLU A 6 -18.83 -5.33 3.91
C GLU A 6 -18.42 -5.31 2.44
N THR A 7 -17.12 -5.27 2.17
CA THR A 7 -16.62 -5.35 0.80
C THR A 7 -17.04 -6.71 0.27
N VAL A 8 -17.93 -6.72 -0.71
CA VAL A 8 -18.39 -7.97 -1.33
C VAL A 8 -17.23 -8.48 -2.19
N GLY A 9 -16.51 -9.49 -1.70
CA GLY A 9 -15.42 -10.11 -2.44
C GLY A 9 -15.86 -10.68 -3.79
N TRP A 10 -14.89 -10.92 -4.65
CA TRP A 10 -15.11 -11.46 -5.98
C TRP A 10 -15.61 -12.89 -5.89
N THR A 11 -16.55 -13.25 -6.76
CA THR A 11 -16.82 -14.66 -7.06
C THR A 11 -15.60 -15.31 -7.71
N LEU A 12 -15.52 -16.66 -7.70
CA LEU A 12 -14.47 -17.40 -8.40
C LEU A 12 -14.37 -17.01 -9.89
N THR A 13 -15.53 -16.81 -10.53
CA THR A 13 -15.62 -16.36 -11.93
C THR A 13 -15.06 -14.95 -12.10
N GLU A 14 -15.46 -14.00 -11.25
CA GLU A 14 -14.93 -12.63 -11.30
C GLU A 14 -13.43 -12.55 -11.01
N ALA A 15 -12.92 -13.39 -10.10
CA ALA A 15 -11.50 -13.47 -9.80
C ALA A 15 -10.70 -13.86 -11.04
N VAL A 16 -11.10 -14.95 -11.71
CA VAL A 16 -10.52 -15.37 -13.00
C VAL A 16 -10.60 -14.26 -14.03
N ASP A 17 -11.77 -13.63 -14.19
CA ASP A 17 -11.95 -12.55 -15.16
C ASP A 17 -11.01 -11.36 -14.96
N ARG A 18 -10.65 -11.10 -13.71
CA ARG A 18 -9.81 -9.96 -13.31
C ARG A 18 -8.32 -10.30 -13.34
N THR A 19 -7.93 -11.52 -12.99
CA THR A 19 -6.53 -11.90 -12.77
C THR A 19 -5.94 -12.78 -13.86
N SER A 20 -6.76 -13.47 -14.65
CA SER A 20 -6.23 -14.43 -15.61
C SER A 20 -5.55 -13.76 -16.80
N ILE A 21 -4.37 -14.30 -17.09
CA ILE A 21 -3.53 -13.99 -18.24
C ILE A 21 -3.74 -15.06 -19.34
N CYS A 22 -4.44 -16.15 -19.00
CA CYS A 22 -4.63 -17.29 -19.88
C CYS A 22 -5.21 -16.91 -21.25
N LYS A 23 -4.54 -17.38 -22.32
CA LYS A 23 -4.99 -17.25 -23.72
C LYS A 23 -6.39 -17.83 -23.97
N ASN A 24 -6.87 -18.70 -23.08
CA ASN A 24 -8.15 -19.40 -23.16
C ASN A 24 -9.31 -18.65 -22.49
N LEU A 25 -9.08 -17.46 -21.93
CA LEU A 25 -10.10 -16.70 -21.20
C LEU A 25 -11.35 -16.40 -22.04
N ALA A 26 -11.19 -16.12 -23.34
CA ALA A 26 -12.31 -15.88 -24.25
C ALA A 26 -13.20 -17.14 -24.40
N GLY A 27 -12.60 -18.32 -24.55
CA GLY A 27 -13.33 -19.59 -24.63
C GLY A 27 -14.03 -19.93 -23.32
N TRP A 28 -13.40 -19.66 -22.20
CA TRP A 28 -13.97 -19.82 -20.86
C TRP A 28 -15.18 -18.89 -20.64
N ARG A 29 -15.10 -17.61 -21.01
CA ARG A 29 -16.22 -16.67 -20.92
C ARG A 29 -17.43 -17.15 -21.72
N SER A 30 -17.22 -17.66 -22.93
CA SER A 30 -18.28 -18.21 -23.77
C SER A 30 -18.94 -19.46 -23.14
N GLN A 31 -18.15 -20.34 -22.52
CA GLN A 31 -18.67 -21.55 -21.86
C GLN A 31 -19.42 -21.25 -20.56
N ASN A 32 -18.93 -20.31 -19.75
CA ASN A 32 -19.58 -19.90 -18.49
C ASN A 32 -20.84 -19.05 -18.72
N ALA A 33 -20.88 -18.26 -19.80
CA ALA A 33 -22.11 -17.59 -20.22
C ALA A 33 -23.19 -18.59 -20.65
N ALA A 34 -22.81 -19.70 -21.30
CA ALA A 34 -23.74 -20.74 -21.75
C ALA A 34 -24.27 -21.63 -20.60
N THR A 35 -23.48 -21.83 -19.54
CA THR A 35 -23.88 -22.66 -18.38
C THR A 35 -24.75 -21.95 -17.35
N LYS A 36 -24.99 -20.63 -17.49
CA LYS A 36 -25.96 -19.90 -16.64
C LYS A 36 -27.39 -20.43 -16.71
N ASN A 37 -27.75 -21.24 -17.71
CA ASN A 37 -29.13 -21.70 -17.95
C ASN A 37 -29.34 -23.23 -18.06
N CYS A 38 -28.38 -24.08 -17.67
CA CYS A 38 -28.60 -25.53 -17.78
C CYS A 38 -28.17 -26.25 -16.50
N THR A 39 -29.16 -26.69 -15.72
CA THR A 39 -29.10 -27.97 -15.00
C THR A 39 -28.52 -28.99 -15.97
N ALA A 40 -27.32 -29.49 -15.68
CA ALA A 40 -26.61 -30.38 -16.59
C ALA A 40 -27.45 -31.62 -16.90
N PRO A 41 -27.76 -31.93 -18.17
CA PRO A 41 -28.02 -33.29 -18.56
C PRO A 41 -26.68 -34.00 -18.69
N ASP A 42 -26.60 -35.20 -18.11
CA ASP A 42 -25.52 -36.14 -18.30
C ASP A 42 -25.14 -36.25 -19.80
N GLY A 43 -23.87 -35.98 -20.13
CA GLY A 43 -23.29 -36.52 -21.36
C GLY A 43 -22.72 -35.56 -22.42
N VAL A 44 -22.53 -34.26 -22.16
CA VAL A 44 -21.77 -33.41 -23.12
C VAL A 44 -20.29 -33.36 -22.72
N ARG A 45 -19.50 -34.28 -23.27
CA ARG A 45 -18.03 -34.17 -23.32
C ARG A 45 -17.65 -33.00 -24.24
N SER A 46 -17.55 -31.80 -23.68
CA SER A 46 -17.11 -30.61 -24.40
C SER A 46 -15.59 -30.64 -24.60
N ALA A 47 -15.10 -29.98 -25.65
CA ALA A 47 -13.68 -29.70 -25.76
C ALA A 47 -13.20 -28.87 -24.55
N SER A 48 -12.02 -29.23 -24.01
CA SER A 48 -11.14 -28.47 -23.09
C SER A 48 -11.20 -28.70 -21.56
N SER A 49 -11.22 -29.97 -21.10
CA SER A 49 -10.84 -30.30 -19.71
C SER A 49 -9.49 -29.70 -19.28
N GLY A 50 -8.55 -29.51 -20.22
CA GLY A 50 -7.25 -28.88 -19.95
C GLY A 50 -7.30 -27.37 -19.71
N ALA A 51 -8.13 -26.62 -20.46
CA ALA A 51 -8.17 -25.15 -20.34
C ALA A 51 -8.81 -24.71 -19.01
N LEU A 52 -9.85 -25.42 -18.56
CA LEU A 52 -10.44 -25.21 -17.24
C LEU A 52 -9.45 -25.56 -16.12
N ALA A 53 -8.72 -26.67 -16.25
CA ALA A 53 -7.69 -27.05 -15.28
C ALA A 53 -6.54 -26.02 -15.23
N ASP A 54 -6.17 -25.41 -16.36
CA ASP A 54 -5.16 -24.36 -16.41
C ASP A 54 -5.62 -23.07 -15.70
N ILE A 55 -6.87 -22.66 -15.92
CA ILE A 55 -7.48 -21.48 -15.25
C ILE A 55 -7.62 -21.72 -13.76
N GLU A 56 -8.11 -22.90 -13.38
CA GLU A 56 -8.23 -23.30 -11.98
C GLU A 56 -6.85 -23.28 -11.29
N ARG A 57 -5.84 -23.85 -11.95
CA ARG A 57 -4.46 -23.84 -11.45
C ARG A 57 -3.93 -22.42 -11.28
N GLU A 58 -4.10 -21.53 -12.27
CA GLU A 58 -3.66 -20.13 -12.18
C GLU A 58 -4.31 -19.41 -10.98
N LEU A 59 -5.62 -19.58 -10.77
CA LEU A 59 -6.32 -19.00 -9.62
C LEU A 59 -5.77 -19.56 -8.30
N TRP A 60 -5.57 -20.88 -8.22
CA TRP A 60 -5.01 -21.50 -7.02
C TRP A 60 -3.58 -21.05 -6.74
N ASP A 61 -2.75 -20.86 -7.77
CA ASP A 61 -1.37 -20.39 -7.63
C ASP A 61 -1.34 -18.96 -7.05
N HIS A 62 -2.29 -18.10 -7.42
CA HIS A 62 -2.44 -16.77 -6.80
C HIS A 62 -2.81 -16.83 -5.31
N ILE A 63 -3.69 -17.75 -4.93
CA ILE A 63 -4.11 -17.91 -3.53
C ILE A 63 -3.00 -18.58 -2.71
N GLU A 64 -2.33 -19.60 -3.26
CA GLU A 64 -1.21 -20.30 -2.62
C GLU A 64 0.01 -19.40 -2.41
N SER A 65 0.29 -18.51 -3.37
CA SER A 65 1.35 -17.50 -3.23
C SER A 65 1.01 -16.36 -2.27
N GLY A 66 -0.24 -16.29 -1.78
CA GLY A 66 -0.71 -15.23 -0.90
C GLY A 66 -0.86 -13.88 -1.59
N THR A 67 -1.04 -13.86 -2.92
CA THR A 67 -1.35 -12.64 -3.70
C THR A 67 -2.85 -12.36 -3.76
N LEU A 68 -3.67 -13.38 -3.52
CA LEU A 68 -5.12 -13.28 -3.29
C LEU A 68 -5.49 -14.04 -2.00
N ILE A 69 -6.61 -13.67 -1.39
CA ILE A 69 -7.17 -14.37 -0.23
C ILE A 69 -8.49 -15.00 -0.61
N LEU A 70 -8.64 -16.27 -0.29
CA LEU A 70 -9.92 -16.96 -0.29
C LEU A 70 -10.56 -16.87 1.08
N VAL A 71 -11.74 -16.25 1.16
CA VAL A 71 -12.61 -16.34 2.33
C VAL A 71 -13.73 -17.33 2.01
N SER A 72 -13.80 -18.39 2.78
CA SER A 72 -14.89 -19.35 2.74
C SER A 72 -15.95 -18.98 3.76
N SER A 73 -17.22 -19.20 3.44
CA SER A 73 -18.32 -18.92 4.35
C SER A 73 -19.41 -19.99 4.27
N ARG A 74 -20.08 -20.20 5.40
CA ARG A 74 -21.17 -21.16 5.52
C ARG A 74 -22.23 -20.62 6.48
N GLU A 75 -23.49 -20.75 6.09
CA GLU A 75 -24.60 -20.51 7.00
C GLU A 75 -24.67 -21.63 8.04
N THR A 76 -24.69 -21.24 9.31
CA THR A 76 -24.88 -22.13 10.46
C THR A 76 -26.11 -21.67 11.24
N PRO A 77 -26.68 -22.50 12.13
CA PRO A 77 -27.80 -22.09 12.98
C PRO A 77 -27.51 -20.86 13.86
N VAL A 78 -26.22 -20.54 14.08
CA VAL A 78 -25.75 -19.44 14.92
C VAL A 78 -25.45 -18.17 14.10
N GLY A 79 -25.44 -18.27 12.77
CA GLY A 79 -25.10 -17.17 11.85
C GLY A 79 -24.17 -17.60 10.73
N ILE A 80 -23.56 -16.64 10.04
CA ILE A 80 -22.62 -16.90 8.96
C ILE A 80 -21.23 -17.15 9.58
N ASP A 81 -20.75 -18.38 9.48
CA ASP A 81 -19.36 -18.72 9.77
C ASP A 81 -18.49 -18.30 8.58
N ARG A 82 -17.44 -17.50 8.83
CA ARG A 82 -16.52 -17.00 7.81
C ARG A 82 -15.10 -17.29 8.22
N VAL A 83 -14.35 -17.92 7.31
CA VAL A 83 -12.98 -18.35 7.57
C VAL A 83 -12.12 -18.04 6.35
N ALA A 84 -11.08 -17.23 6.55
CA ALA A 84 -10.00 -17.08 5.59
C ALA A 84 -9.25 -18.42 5.46
N VAL A 85 -9.18 -18.95 4.24
CA VAL A 85 -8.47 -20.19 3.96
C VAL A 85 -6.98 -19.88 3.88
N MET A 86 -6.21 -20.53 4.74
CA MET A 86 -4.76 -20.34 4.76
C MET A 86 -4.15 -20.89 3.47
N PRO A 87 -3.10 -20.25 2.92
CA PRO A 87 -2.45 -20.71 1.69
C PRO A 87 -2.02 -22.19 1.75
N ALA A 88 -1.53 -22.66 2.91
CA ALA A 88 -1.10 -24.05 3.10
C ALA A 88 -2.25 -25.08 3.02
N ASP A 89 -3.49 -24.66 3.25
CA ASP A 89 -4.66 -25.53 3.24
C ASP A 89 -5.39 -25.53 1.89
N ILE A 90 -5.00 -24.67 0.95
CA ILE A 90 -5.76 -24.43 -0.28
C ILE A 90 -5.89 -25.70 -1.14
N ARG A 91 -4.84 -26.53 -1.17
CA ARG A 91 -4.80 -27.79 -1.92
C ARG A 91 -5.78 -28.86 -1.42
N ARG A 92 -6.43 -28.63 -0.26
CA ARG A 92 -7.47 -29.50 0.28
C ARG A 92 -8.87 -29.17 -0.24
N PHE A 93 -9.01 -28.09 -1.02
CA PHE A 93 -10.28 -27.63 -1.56
C PHE A 93 -10.36 -27.86 -3.07
N GLU A 94 -11.57 -28.18 -3.53
CA GLU A 94 -11.96 -28.29 -4.94
C GLU A 94 -13.08 -27.28 -5.22
N ILE A 95 -13.13 -26.76 -6.45
CA ILE A 95 -14.25 -25.92 -6.89
C ILE A 95 -15.46 -26.81 -7.14
N ALA A 96 -16.47 -26.68 -6.28
CA ALA A 96 -17.73 -27.41 -6.42
C ALA A 96 -18.63 -26.78 -7.49
N SER A 97 -18.66 -25.44 -7.58
CA SER A 97 -19.42 -24.72 -8.59
C SER A 97 -18.83 -23.35 -8.89
N TRP A 98 -18.47 -23.11 -10.15
CA TRP A 98 -18.03 -21.80 -10.63
C TRP A 98 -19.14 -20.74 -10.62
N SER A 99 -20.35 -21.13 -11.02
CA SER A 99 -21.49 -20.22 -11.15
C SER A 99 -22.03 -19.77 -9.81
N ASN A 100 -22.08 -20.67 -8.83
CA ASN A 100 -22.52 -20.37 -7.47
C ASN A 100 -21.37 -19.87 -6.58
N SER A 101 -20.13 -19.85 -7.09
CA SER A 101 -18.92 -19.53 -6.34
C SER A 101 -18.82 -20.36 -5.06
N THR A 102 -18.82 -21.70 -5.20
CA THR A 102 -18.73 -22.62 -4.07
C THR A 102 -17.55 -23.56 -4.22
N ILE A 103 -16.97 -23.91 -3.07
CA ILE A 103 -15.88 -24.86 -2.91
C ILE A 103 -16.31 -25.95 -1.93
N CYS A 104 -15.66 -27.11 -2.00
CA CYS A 104 -15.79 -28.16 -0.99
C CYS A 104 -14.41 -28.71 -0.65
N ARG A 105 -14.28 -29.40 0.48
CA ARG A 105 -13.06 -30.14 0.80
C ARG A 105 -13.02 -31.44 -0.01
N SER A 106 -11.88 -31.77 -0.60
CA SER A 106 -11.71 -33.01 -1.39
C SER A 106 -12.10 -34.26 -0.60
N GLU A 107 -11.75 -34.29 0.69
CA GLU A 107 -12.05 -35.40 1.61
C GLU A 107 -13.53 -35.43 2.07
N GLN A 108 -14.24 -34.31 1.98
CA GLN A 108 -15.61 -34.14 2.46
C GLN A 108 -16.44 -33.31 1.48
N ARG A 109 -16.80 -33.93 0.36
CA ARG A 109 -17.56 -33.27 -0.73
C ARG A 109 -18.93 -32.73 -0.33
N SER A 110 -19.47 -33.16 0.82
CA SER A 110 -20.71 -32.63 1.40
C SER A 110 -20.54 -31.30 2.14
N ASP A 111 -19.30 -30.90 2.49
CA ASP A 111 -19.00 -29.62 3.16
C ASP A 111 -18.84 -28.49 2.14
N ILE A 112 -19.95 -28.12 1.49
CA ILE A 112 -19.99 -27.05 0.50
C ILE A 112 -19.99 -25.69 1.22
N ARG A 113 -19.06 -24.83 0.84
CA ARG A 113 -18.91 -23.46 1.34
C ARG A 113 -19.00 -22.45 0.21
N SER A 114 -19.56 -21.28 0.48
CA SER A 114 -19.47 -20.14 -0.45
C SER A 114 -18.06 -19.57 -0.39
N ALA A 115 -17.48 -19.31 -1.56
CA ALA A 115 -16.12 -18.80 -1.73
C ALA A 115 -16.14 -17.37 -2.25
N ARG A 116 -15.34 -16.51 -1.63
CA ARG A 116 -15.10 -15.13 -2.05
C ARG A 116 -13.60 -14.87 -2.10
N ILE A 117 -13.14 -14.31 -3.21
CA ILE A 117 -11.74 -13.98 -3.46
C ILE A 117 -11.53 -12.48 -3.28
N TYR A 118 -10.45 -12.11 -2.60
CA TYR A 118 -10.10 -10.73 -2.31
C TYR A 118 -8.67 -10.44 -2.73
N PRO A 119 -8.42 -9.29 -3.37
CA PRO A 119 -7.15 -8.59 -3.24
C PRO A 119 -6.78 -8.39 -1.79
N ILE A 120 -5.49 -8.41 -1.47
CA ILE A 120 -5.01 -8.28 -0.09
C ILE A 120 -5.56 -7.00 0.57
N LEU A 121 -5.49 -5.86 -0.10
CA LEU A 121 -5.95 -4.58 0.44
C LEU A 121 -7.48 -4.46 0.57
N ASP A 122 -8.24 -5.34 -0.07
CA ASP A 122 -9.71 -5.35 0.02
C ASP A 122 -10.23 -6.40 1.02
N SER A 123 -9.31 -7.20 1.57
CA SER A 123 -9.62 -8.33 2.44
C SER A 123 -9.87 -7.92 3.89
N PRO A 124 -10.63 -8.71 4.67
CA PRO A 124 -10.80 -8.47 6.10
C PRO A 124 -9.48 -8.54 6.89
N ASP A 125 -8.50 -9.30 6.40
CA ASP A 125 -7.21 -9.51 7.06
C ASP A 125 -6.11 -8.57 6.57
N ALA A 126 -6.46 -7.58 5.74
CA ALA A 126 -5.50 -6.68 5.08
C ALA A 126 -4.50 -6.06 6.07
N ALA A 127 -4.99 -5.57 7.22
CA ALA A 127 -4.14 -4.94 8.22
C ALA A 127 -3.19 -5.92 8.92
N GLN A 128 -3.61 -7.18 9.10
CA GLN A 128 -2.73 -8.21 9.66
C GLN A 128 -1.61 -8.55 8.67
N ILE A 129 -1.96 -8.68 7.39
CA ILE A 129 -0.99 -9.03 6.33
C ILE A 129 -0.02 -7.89 6.06
N CYS A 130 -0.51 -6.65 6.08
CA CYS A 130 0.32 -5.46 5.89
C CYS A 130 1.10 -5.06 7.15
N SER A 131 0.77 -5.63 8.31
CA SER A 131 1.52 -5.35 9.54
C SER A 131 2.98 -5.78 9.38
N GLN A 132 3.89 -5.00 9.96
CA GLN A 132 5.35 -5.20 9.88
C GLN A 132 5.96 -4.92 8.50
N LEU A 133 5.18 -4.45 7.51
CA LEU A 133 5.71 -3.99 6.23
C LEU A 133 5.86 -2.46 6.22
N GLY A 134 6.80 -1.98 5.41
CA GLY A 134 6.94 -0.56 5.09
C GLY A 134 5.95 -0.11 4.02
N LEU A 135 5.69 1.20 3.92
CA LEU A 135 4.77 1.75 2.92
C LEU A 135 5.19 1.41 1.48
N ALA A 136 6.48 1.54 1.15
CA ALA A 136 7.02 1.18 -0.16
C ALA A 136 6.71 -0.28 -0.51
N GLU A 137 6.89 -1.19 0.46
CA GLU A 137 6.71 -2.61 0.24
C GLU A 137 5.24 -3.00 0.10
N VAL A 138 4.36 -2.44 0.92
CA VAL A 138 2.89 -2.61 0.77
C VAL A 138 2.43 -2.09 -0.59
N PHE A 139 2.91 -0.92 -1.00
CA PHE A 139 2.57 -0.35 -2.29
C PHE A 139 3.04 -1.25 -3.44
N ARG A 140 4.31 -1.67 -3.40
CA ARG A 140 4.87 -2.55 -4.43
C ARG A 140 4.10 -3.87 -4.51
N ARG A 141 3.94 -4.59 -3.40
CA ARG A 141 3.33 -5.93 -3.38
C ARG A 141 1.83 -5.92 -3.67
N TYR A 142 1.10 -4.96 -3.13
CA TYR A 142 -0.37 -5.04 -3.10
C TYR A 142 -1.08 -3.96 -3.91
N VAL A 143 -0.34 -3.00 -4.48
CA VAL A 143 -0.86 -2.05 -5.48
C VAL A 143 -0.30 -2.37 -6.86
N LEU A 144 1.03 -2.43 -7.01
CA LEU A 144 1.66 -2.63 -8.32
C LEU A 144 1.64 -4.10 -8.75
N GLU A 145 2.02 -5.01 -7.86
CA GLU A 145 2.11 -6.46 -8.12
C GLU A 145 0.79 -7.21 -7.87
N ASP A 146 -0.30 -6.47 -7.61
CA ASP A 146 -1.63 -7.05 -7.50
C ASP A 146 -1.99 -7.84 -8.78
N PRO A 147 -2.51 -9.07 -8.68
CA PRO A 147 -2.78 -9.91 -9.84
C PRO A 147 -3.66 -9.26 -10.92
N GLU A 148 -4.68 -8.47 -10.54
CA GLU A 148 -5.53 -7.76 -11.49
C GLU A 148 -4.76 -6.65 -12.22
N VAL A 149 -3.89 -5.93 -11.49
CA VAL A 149 -3.00 -4.90 -12.08
C VAL A 149 -1.98 -5.56 -13.02
N VAL A 150 -1.38 -6.68 -12.62
CA VAL A 150 -0.44 -7.43 -13.44
C VAL A 150 -1.08 -7.91 -14.74
N ALA A 151 -2.28 -8.50 -14.67
CA ALA A 151 -3.02 -8.96 -15.85
C ALA A 151 -3.35 -7.79 -16.79
N ARG A 152 -3.90 -6.69 -16.27
CA ARG A 152 -4.31 -5.53 -17.08
C ARG A 152 -3.12 -4.73 -17.63
N SER A 153 -1.94 -4.81 -17.02
CA SER A 153 -0.73 -4.10 -17.47
C SER A 153 -0.12 -4.63 -18.77
N GLN A 154 -0.53 -5.81 -19.23
CA GLN A 154 0.10 -6.48 -20.38
C GLN A 154 -0.02 -5.69 -21.68
N PHE A 155 -1.08 -4.88 -21.80
CA PHE A 155 -1.36 -4.08 -22.98
C PHE A 155 -0.62 -2.73 -23.00
N LEU A 156 0.20 -2.44 -21.98
CA LEU A 156 0.99 -1.19 -21.93
C LEU A 156 2.25 -1.22 -22.80
N GLY A 157 2.62 -2.36 -23.37
CA GLY A 157 3.86 -2.51 -24.13
C GLY A 157 5.09 -2.06 -23.30
N PRO A 158 5.96 -1.17 -23.80
CA PRO A 158 7.13 -0.68 -23.07
C PRO A 158 6.81 0.01 -21.73
N GLY A 159 5.63 0.62 -21.61
CA GLY A 159 5.20 1.30 -20.37
C GLY A 159 5.04 0.35 -19.19
N ARG A 160 4.90 -0.97 -19.44
CA ARG A 160 4.77 -2.00 -18.42
C ARG A 160 5.98 -2.04 -17.49
N GLN A 161 7.20 -2.04 -18.03
CA GLN A 161 8.41 -2.11 -17.20
C GLN A 161 8.59 -0.85 -16.35
N SER A 162 8.23 0.32 -16.90
CA SER A 162 8.24 1.59 -16.17
C SER A 162 7.29 1.55 -14.98
N LEU A 163 6.08 1.03 -15.16
CA LEU A 163 5.07 0.88 -14.11
C LEU A 163 5.59 0.03 -12.94
N PHE A 164 6.12 -1.17 -13.22
CA PHE A 164 6.66 -2.06 -12.19
C PHE A 164 7.98 -1.58 -11.57
N SER A 165 8.64 -0.61 -12.20
CA SER A 165 9.79 0.10 -11.60
C SER A 165 9.36 1.24 -10.67
N GLY A 166 8.06 1.36 -10.38
CA GLY A 166 7.48 2.35 -9.48
C GLY A 166 7.15 3.69 -10.12
N TYR A 167 7.31 3.86 -11.44
CA TYR A 167 6.97 5.12 -12.10
C TYR A 167 5.46 5.22 -12.34
N CYS A 168 4.88 6.31 -11.82
CA CYS A 168 3.52 6.73 -12.09
C CYS A 168 3.41 7.18 -13.56
N PRO A 169 2.39 6.73 -14.30
CA PRO A 169 2.10 7.22 -15.64
C PRO A 169 1.96 8.76 -15.65
N GLY A 170 2.38 9.40 -16.74
CA GLY A 170 2.24 10.83 -16.91
C GLY A 170 3.26 11.43 -17.86
N LEU A 171 3.20 12.75 -18.00
CA LEU A 171 4.10 13.55 -18.85
C LEU A 171 5.58 13.38 -18.48
N PHE A 172 5.86 13.19 -17.19
CA PHE A 172 7.21 13.07 -16.65
C PHE A 172 7.33 11.78 -15.86
N GLN A 173 8.51 11.16 -15.92
CA GLN A 173 8.83 10.02 -15.05
C GLN A 173 8.87 10.49 -13.60
N SER A 174 7.82 10.14 -12.85
CA SER A 174 7.68 10.44 -11.44
C SER A 174 7.38 9.17 -10.68
N ARG A 175 7.99 8.99 -9.50
CA ARG A 175 7.63 7.92 -8.56
C ARG A 175 6.63 8.36 -7.51
N HIS A 176 6.03 9.54 -7.70
CA HIS A 176 5.01 10.09 -6.81
C HIS A 176 3.63 9.69 -7.32
N TRP A 177 2.92 8.93 -6.49
CA TRP A 177 1.60 8.39 -6.80
C TRP A 177 0.54 9.13 -6.01
N PRO A 178 -0.44 9.77 -6.68
CA PRO A 178 -1.48 10.51 -5.98
C PRO A 178 -2.41 9.57 -5.21
N LEU A 179 -2.69 9.89 -3.95
CA LEU A 179 -3.64 9.13 -3.14
C LEU A 179 -5.10 9.46 -3.44
N HIS A 180 -5.34 10.63 -4.04
CA HIS A 180 -6.67 11.23 -4.23
C HIS A 180 -6.95 11.52 -5.70
N GLU A 181 -6.95 10.48 -6.53
CA GLU A 181 -7.28 10.61 -7.95
C GLU A 181 -8.35 9.62 -8.35
N ASN A 182 -9.29 10.03 -9.21
CA ASN A 182 -10.31 9.11 -9.71
C ASN A 182 -9.83 8.35 -10.96
N PRO A 183 -10.46 7.21 -11.32
CA PRO A 183 -10.00 6.38 -12.44
C PRO A 183 -9.93 7.12 -13.78
N LYS A 184 -10.86 8.06 -14.05
CA LYS A 184 -10.88 8.81 -15.31
C LYS A 184 -9.70 9.78 -15.41
N GLN A 185 -9.40 10.48 -14.31
CA GLN A 185 -8.23 11.37 -14.22
C GLN A 185 -6.93 10.56 -14.34
N PHE A 186 -6.84 9.44 -13.61
CA PHE A 186 -5.66 8.58 -13.68
C PHE A 186 -5.46 7.99 -15.08
N ALA A 187 -6.54 7.57 -15.76
CA ALA A 187 -6.47 7.05 -17.12
C ALA A 187 -5.88 8.07 -18.11
N TYR A 188 -6.18 9.36 -17.95
CA TYR A 188 -5.63 10.42 -18.78
C TYR A 188 -4.10 10.51 -18.70
N ARG A 189 -3.49 10.10 -17.58
CA ARG A 189 -2.02 10.09 -17.43
C ARG A 189 -1.31 9.18 -18.42
N PHE A 190 -1.96 8.12 -18.88
CA PHE A 190 -1.39 7.22 -19.89
C PHE A 190 -1.30 7.86 -21.28
N VAL A 191 -2.06 8.91 -21.53
CA VAL A 191 -2.17 9.57 -22.84
C VAL A 191 -1.80 11.04 -22.80
N SER A 192 -1.51 11.59 -21.62
CA SER A 192 -1.04 12.97 -21.47
C SER A 192 0.26 13.15 -22.26
N SER A 193 0.26 14.13 -23.16
CA SER A 193 1.41 14.51 -23.99
C SER A 193 1.70 16.01 -23.81
N PRO A 194 2.97 16.43 -23.79
CA PRO A 194 3.32 17.85 -23.64
C PRO A 194 3.03 18.69 -24.90
N ILE A 195 2.54 18.06 -25.97
CA ILE A 195 2.20 18.74 -27.22
C ILE A 195 0.90 19.53 -27.03
N ILE A 196 0.96 20.84 -27.26
CA ILE A 196 -0.21 21.73 -27.29
C ILE A 196 -1.07 21.30 -28.48
N PHE A 197 -2.20 20.63 -28.20
CA PHE A 197 -3.19 20.32 -29.22
C PHE A 197 -3.94 21.61 -29.57
N THR A 198 -3.53 22.28 -30.64
CA THR A 198 -4.11 23.57 -31.06
C THR A 198 -5.50 23.44 -31.70
N ASP A 199 -5.98 22.22 -32.01
CA ASP A 199 -7.31 22.05 -32.65
C ASP A 199 -7.86 20.61 -32.66
N ARG A 200 -7.43 19.73 -31.74
CA ARG A 200 -7.87 18.31 -31.74
C ARG A 200 -8.37 17.85 -30.39
N GLU A 201 -9.41 17.01 -30.41
CA GLU A 201 -9.94 16.32 -29.23
C GLU A 201 -8.79 15.78 -28.37
N LEU A 202 -8.85 16.04 -27.05
CA LEU A 202 -7.89 15.52 -26.09
C LEU A 202 -7.73 14.01 -26.29
N PRO A 203 -6.49 13.48 -26.22
CA PRO A 203 -6.28 12.06 -26.43
C PRO A 203 -7.07 11.26 -25.37
N LYS A 204 -7.81 10.26 -25.84
CA LYS A 204 -8.63 9.40 -24.99
C LYS A 204 -7.85 8.14 -24.66
N ALA A 205 -7.83 7.78 -23.37
CA ALA A 205 -7.25 6.53 -22.92
C ALA A 205 -7.98 5.34 -23.57
N SER A 206 -7.24 4.30 -23.94
CA SER A 206 -7.83 3.06 -24.43
C SER A 206 -8.67 2.38 -23.34
N LEU A 207 -9.53 1.42 -23.73
CA LEU A 207 -10.29 0.61 -22.77
C LEU A 207 -9.35 -0.07 -21.76
N ALA A 208 -8.26 -0.70 -22.25
CA ALA A 208 -7.27 -1.36 -21.41
C ALA A 208 -6.58 -0.41 -20.43
N GLN A 209 -6.25 0.81 -20.85
CA GLN A 209 -5.68 1.84 -19.97
C GLN A 209 -6.67 2.31 -18.91
N THR A 210 -7.94 2.46 -19.28
CA THR A 210 -9.02 2.84 -18.35
C THR A 210 -9.28 1.74 -17.32
N GLU A 211 -9.26 0.49 -17.77
CA GLU A 211 -9.39 -0.70 -16.94
C GLU A 211 -8.24 -0.86 -15.95
N LEU A 212 -6.99 -0.64 -16.40
CA LEU A 212 -5.82 -0.63 -15.53
C LEU A 212 -5.85 0.53 -14.53
N ALA A 213 -6.20 1.74 -14.99
CA ALA A 213 -6.36 2.90 -14.13
C ALA A 213 -7.39 2.66 -13.02
N SER A 214 -8.50 1.99 -13.35
CA SER A 214 -9.53 1.62 -12.38
C SER A 214 -9.00 0.65 -11.32
N ALA A 215 -8.24 -0.38 -11.72
CA ALA A 215 -7.64 -1.31 -10.78
C ALA A 215 -6.62 -0.63 -9.85
N LEU A 216 -5.70 0.19 -10.40
CA LEU A 216 -4.70 0.94 -9.63
C LEU A 216 -5.35 1.89 -8.63
N VAL A 217 -6.30 2.71 -9.09
CA VAL A 217 -7.02 3.66 -8.23
C VAL A 217 -7.83 2.93 -7.17
N SER A 218 -8.42 1.77 -7.48
CA SER A 218 -9.10 0.93 -6.49
C SER A 218 -8.14 0.52 -5.37
N ARG A 219 -6.96 -0.03 -5.70
CA ARG A 219 -5.97 -0.48 -4.69
C ARG A 219 -5.41 0.68 -3.86
N LEU A 220 -5.12 1.81 -4.49
CA LEU A 220 -4.74 3.05 -3.78
C LEU A 220 -5.84 3.50 -2.82
N GLY A 221 -7.09 3.47 -3.29
CA GLY A 221 -8.28 3.76 -2.50
C GLY A 221 -8.40 2.85 -1.29
N SER A 222 -8.23 1.55 -1.46
CA SER A 222 -8.33 0.56 -0.38
C SER A 222 -7.20 0.72 0.65
N LEU A 223 -5.96 0.90 0.20
CA LEU A 223 -4.84 1.23 1.11
C LEU A 223 -5.14 2.49 1.93
N ARG A 224 -5.59 3.56 1.26
CA ARG A 224 -5.98 4.79 1.93
C ARG A 224 -7.10 4.57 2.93
N LEU A 225 -8.15 3.80 2.58
CA LEU A 225 -9.28 3.55 3.46
C LEU A 225 -8.86 2.79 4.74
N ILE A 226 -7.97 1.80 4.63
CA ILE A 226 -7.48 1.05 5.79
C ILE A 226 -6.62 1.94 6.71
N LEU A 227 -5.80 2.81 6.13
CA LEU A 227 -4.96 3.77 6.88
C LEU A 227 -5.80 4.88 7.53
N ALA A 228 -6.77 5.41 6.79
CA ALA A 228 -7.68 6.47 7.22
C ALA A 228 -8.68 6.00 8.27
N SER A 229 -9.07 4.72 8.26
CA SER A 229 -9.93 4.14 9.32
C SER A 229 -9.14 3.83 10.59
N GLY A 230 -7.80 3.85 10.53
CA GLY A 230 -6.95 3.41 11.63
C GLY A 230 -7.01 1.91 11.88
N THR A 231 -7.43 1.10 10.89
CA THR A 231 -7.34 -0.36 10.97
C THR A 231 -5.89 -0.83 10.82
N LEU A 232 -5.12 -0.11 9.99
CA LEU A 232 -3.67 -0.21 9.89
C LEU A 232 -3.05 1.11 10.38
N ILE A 233 -2.17 1.04 11.37
CA ILE A 233 -1.52 2.23 11.92
C ILE A 233 -0.17 2.41 11.27
N GLY A 234 0.06 3.58 10.66
CA GLY A 234 1.39 3.98 10.21
C GLY A 234 2.17 4.67 11.33
N SER A 235 3.42 4.28 11.52
CA SER A 235 4.42 5.04 12.26
C SER A 235 5.44 5.59 11.27
N GLY A 236 5.94 6.79 11.50
CA GLY A 236 6.93 7.42 10.62
C GLY A 236 7.59 8.61 11.28
N THR A 237 8.62 9.14 10.63
CA THR A 237 9.35 10.33 11.10
C THR A 237 8.80 11.56 10.42
N TYR A 238 8.27 12.51 11.20
CA TYR A 238 7.81 13.79 10.66
C TYR A 238 9.01 14.64 10.27
N VAL A 239 9.18 14.94 8.98
CA VAL A 239 10.43 15.51 8.42
C VAL A 239 10.83 16.81 9.10
N ARG A 240 9.85 17.67 9.43
CA ARG A 240 10.12 18.98 10.04
C ARG A 240 10.67 18.88 11.46
N THR A 241 10.29 17.87 12.23
CA THR A 241 10.73 17.72 13.63
C THR A 241 11.80 16.65 13.80
N GLY A 242 11.90 15.70 12.87
CA GLY A 242 12.77 14.53 12.98
C GLY A 242 12.31 13.52 14.05
N ILE A 243 11.09 13.66 14.57
CA ILE A 243 10.58 12.80 15.65
C ILE A 243 9.76 11.65 15.06
N PRO A 244 10.07 10.38 15.39
CA PRO A 244 9.25 9.24 15.03
C PRO A 244 7.97 9.22 15.87
N VAL A 245 6.81 9.25 15.23
CA VAL A 245 5.49 9.22 15.88
C VAL A 245 4.48 8.43 15.04
N LEU A 246 3.34 8.12 15.63
CA LEU A 246 2.19 7.59 14.90
C LEU A 246 1.63 8.65 13.95
N ILE A 247 1.38 8.26 12.71
CA ILE A 247 0.77 9.10 11.68
C ILE A 247 -0.73 9.11 11.91
N ALA A 248 -1.28 10.28 12.22
CA ALA A 248 -2.71 10.44 12.46
C ALA A 248 -3.52 10.03 11.23
N ALA A 249 -4.69 9.42 11.45
CA ALA A 249 -5.63 9.01 10.40
C ALA A 249 -5.98 10.15 9.41
N SER A 250 -6.04 11.39 9.90
CA SER A 250 -6.32 12.58 9.11
C SER A 250 -5.22 12.92 8.10
N GLU A 251 -3.97 12.53 8.35
CA GLU A 251 -2.85 12.82 7.45
C GLU A 251 -2.96 12.05 6.13
N TRP A 252 -3.52 10.83 6.16
CA TRP A 252 -3.81 10.01 4.97
C TRP A 252 -4.97 10.53 4.12
N ASN A 253 -5.76 11.46 4.64
CA ASN A 253 -6.93 12.05 3.98
C ASN A 253 -6.70 13.49 3.51
N ARG A 254 -5.49 14.04 3.68
CA ARG A 254 -5.21 15.40 3.22
C ARG A 254 -5.24 15.43 1.69
N ASN A 255 -5.74 16.53 1.14
CA ASN A 255 -5.70 16.75 -0.30
C ASN A 255 -4.25 16.88 -0.78
N GLU A 256 -4.01 16.53 -2.04
CA GLU A 256 -2.69 16.66 -2.71
C GLU A 256 -1.54 15.94 -1.99
N VAL A 257 -1.84 14.76 -1.42
CA VAL A 257 -0.84 13.85 -0.87
C VAL A 257 -0.46 12.77 -1.87
N PHE A 258 0.83 12.45 -1.89
CA PHE A 258 1.45 11.49 -2.79
C PHE A 258 2.27 10.47 -2.01
N ILE A 259 2.32 9.23 -2.50
CA ILE A 259 3.27 8.22 -2.04
C ILE A 259 4.46 8.23 -2.98
N GLU A 260 5.67 8.41 -2.44
CA GLU A 260 6.91 8.12 -3.17
C GLU A 260 7.21 6.62 -3.00
N VAL A 261 7.22 5.89 -4.12
CA VAL A 261 7.24 4.41 -4.10
C VAL A 261 8.61 3.81 -3.82
N SER A 262 9.69 4.54 -4.05
CA SER A 262 11.06 4.06 -3.83
C SER A 262 11.38 3.97 -2.33
N ASP A 263 11.09 5.04 -1.62
CA ASP A 263 11.51 5.26 -0.24
C ASP A 263 10.34 5.04 0.74
N GLY A 264 9.11 5.04 0.23
CA GLY A 264 7.90 4.83 1.03
C GLY A 264 7.53 6.09 1.82
N ASP A 265 7.82 7.25 1.26
CA ASP A 265 7.56 8.53 1.88
C ASP A 265 6.15 9.03 1.56
N LEU A 266 5.56 9.76 2.50
CA LEU A 266 4.34 10.51 2.28
C LEU A 266 4.73 11.95 1.94
N CYS A 267 4.50 12.34 0.70
CA CYS A 267 4.83 13.66 0.18
C CYS A 267 3.59 14.54 0.10
N GLU A 268 3.76 15.84 0.34
CA GLU A 268 2.74 16.85 0.09
C GLU A 268 3.23 17.84 -0.96
N LYS A 269 2.27 18.41 -1.69
CA LYS A 269 2.56 19.51 -2.61
C LYS A 269 2.73 20.80 -1.82
N ASP A 270 3.92 21.40 -1.91
CA ASP A 270 4.23 22.70 -1.33
C ASP A 270 4.70 23.65 -2.43
N GLY A 271 3.90 24.68 -2.69
CA GLY A 271 4.08 25.60 -3.82
C GLY A 271 4.18 24.86 -5.16
N ASN A 272 5.35 24.93 -5.79
CA ASN A 272 5.62 24.34 -7.11
C ASN A 272 6.24 22.92 -7.05
N GLY A 273 6.46 22.36 -5.85
CA GLY A 273 7.18 21.11 -5.67
C GLY A 273 6.41 20.07 -4.83
N LEU A 274 6.91 18.84 -4.85
CA LEU A 274 6.55 17.80 -3.88
C LEU A 274 7.64 17.74 -2.81
N THR A 275 7.24 17.72 -1.55
CA THR A 275 8.16 17.66 -0.41
C THR A 275 7.76 16.51 0.50
N ALA A 276 8.75 15.77 1.00
CA ALA A 276 8.50 14.69 1.94
C ALA A 276 8.00 15.28 3.26
N ARG A 277 6.88 14.76 3.75
CA ARG A 277 6.27 15.15 5.02
C ARG A 277 6.52 14.10 6.09
N TRP A 278 6.40 12.84 5.69
CA TRP A 278 6.67 11.68 6.53
C TRP A 278 7.63 10.74 5.82
N THR A 279 8.61 10.24 6.55
CA THR A 279 9.64 9.32 6.03
C THR A 279 9.77 8.09 6.90
N GLY A 280 10.33 7.01 6.34
CA GLY A 280 10.56 5.76 7.08
C GLY A 280 9.28 5.15 7.62
N ILE A 281 8.23 5.14 6.78
CA ILE A 281 6.89 4.74 7.20
C ILE A 281 6.81 3.21 7.30
N SER A 282 6.41 2.73 8.47
CA SER A 282 6.16 1.31 8.75
C SER A 282 4.79 1.10 9.37
N PHE A 283 4.24 -0.10 9.20
CA PHE A 283 2.88 -0.39 9.67
C PHE A 283 2.84 -1.33 10.86
N GLU A 284 1.95 -1.00 11.79
CA GLU A 284 1.60 -1.82 12.93
C GLU A 284 0.10 -2.10 12.93
N ARG A 285 -0.29 -3.27 13.45
CA ARG A 285 -1.70 -3.59 13.67
C ARG A 285 -2.22 -2.74 14.82
N THR A 286 -3.44 -2.24 14.68
CA THR A 286 -4.17 -1.65 15.81
C THR A 286 -4.31 -2.70 16.91
N ARG A 287 -3.63 -2.47 18.04
CA ARG A 287 -3.87 -3.25 19.25
C ARG A 287 -5.28 -2.90 19.70
N SER A 288 -6.19 -3.87 19.67
CA SER A 288 -7.44 -3.74 20.40
C SER A 288 -7.11 -3.39 21.84
N SER A 289 -7.83 -2.45 22.45
CA SER A 289 -7.61 -1.96 23.81
C SER A 289 -7.68 -3.03 24.91
N THR A 290 -7.94 -4.29 24.55
CA THR A 290 -7.84 -5.49 25.39
C THR A 290 -6.41 -6.03 25.55
N ASP A 291 -5.44 -5.60 24.73
CA ASP A 291 -4.04 -6.03 24.85
C ASP A 291 -3.19 -5.00 25.60
N VAL A 292 -3.64 -4.62 26.81
CA VAL A 292 -2.76 -4.02 27.81
C VAL A 292 -2.13 -5.19 28.58
N PRO A 293 -0.82 -5.46 28.45
CA PRO A 293 -0.15 -6.27 29.45
C PRO A 293 -0.32 -5.55 30.78
N ALA A 294 -0.93 -6.24 31.75
CA ALA A 294 -1.04 -5.74 33.12
C ALA A 294 0.31 -5.15 33.52
N ALA A 295 0.32 -3.84 33.79
CA ALA A 295 1.50 -3.19 34.32
C ALA A 295 1.93 -3.96 35.58
N PRO A 296 3.23 -4.21 35.80
CA PRO A 296 3.65 -4.77 37.06
C PRO A 296 3.25 -3.79 38.17
N ASP A 297 2.52 -4.30 39.15
CA ASP A 297 2.14 -3.60 40.37
C ASP A 297 3.35 -2.87 40.96
N ALA A 298 3.35 -1.54 40.84
CA ALA A 298 4.24 -0.65 41.56
C ALA A 298 3.41 0.20 42.53
N LEU A 299 2.72 -0.48 43.45
CA LEU A 299 2.45 0.10 44.77
C LEU A 299 3.74 -0.04 45.57
N THR A 300 4.50 1.05 45.72
CA THR A 300 5.05 1.58 46.99
C THR A 300 5.92 2.81 46.67
N ALA A 301 5.79 3.86 47.49
CA ALA A 301 6.40 5.20 47.41
C ALA A 301 5.68 6.14 46.41
N GLY A 302 4.72 6.98 46.80
CA GLY A 302 4.65 7.77 48.03
C GLY A 302 5.21 9.16 47.79
N ILE A 303 4.60 9.97 46.91
CA ILE A 303 4.77 11.43 46.92
C ILE A 303 3.40 12.09 46.76
N SER A 304 2.96 12.65 47.88
CA SER A 304 1.81 13.52 48.07
C SER A 304 2.15 14.92 47.57
N LEU A 305 1.35 15.49 46.67
CA LEU A 305 1.09 16.94 46.63
C LEU A 305 -0.35 17.22 46.17
N LYS A 306 -0.98 18.13 46.92
CA LYS A 306 -2.41 18.46 47.00
C LYS A 306 -3.02 19.06 45.70
N PRO A 307 -4.34 18.91 45.48
CA PRO A 307 -5.10 19.65 44.48
C PRO A 307 -5.84 20.85 45.08
N VAL A 308 -5.75 22.05 44.50
CA VAL A 308 -6.73 23.16 44.65
C VAL A 308 -6.57 24.16 43.48
N PRO A 309 -7.55 25.04 43.16
CA PRO A 309 -8.67 24.75 42.27
C PRO A 309 -8.81 25.76 41.10
N THR A 310 -9.71 25.40 40.19
CA THR A 310 -10.39 26.24 39.20
C THR A 310 -10.83 27.61 39.72
N ALA A 311 -10.48 28.68 39.00
CA ALA A 311 -11.26 29.92 38.95
C ALA A 311 -11.17 30.54 37.55
N ALA A 312 -12.34 30.73 36.95
CA ALA A 312 -12.52 31.45 35.71
C ALA A 312 -12.24 32.95 35.90
N GLN A 313 -11.59 33.59 34.94
CA GLN A 313 -11.77 35.01 34.70
C GLN A 313 -11.63 35.34 33.21
N VAL A 314 -12.75 35.78 32.67
CA VAL A 314 -12.91 36.45 31.38
C VAL A 314 -12.35 37.86 31.50
N VAL A 315 -11.36 38.24 30.68
CA VAL A 315 -11.13 39.63 30.27
C VAL A 315 -10.64 39.64 28.82
N ALA A 316 -11.33 40.42 28.00
CA ALA A 316 -11.09 40.65 26.57
C ALA A 316 -9.96 41.69 26.33
N PRO A 317 -9.57 41.99 25.08
CA PRO A 317 -8.18 42.29 24.69
C PRO A 317 -7.81 43.78 24.70
N SER A 318 -6.52 44.09 24.82
CA SER A 318 -5.96 45.37 24.36
C SER A 318 -4.50 45.30 23.94
N ASN A 319 -4.35 45.59 22.64
CA ASN A 319 -3.26 46.13 21.83
C ASN A 319 -1.87 46.47 22.40
N ALA A 320 -0.93 46.32 21.46
CA ALA A 320 0.29 47.11 21.23
C ALA A 320 1.51 46.80 22.11
N GLY A 321 2.41 46.00 21.53
CA GLY A 321 3.82 45.92 21.90
C GLY A 321 4.61 45.34 20.74
N GLU A 322 5.29 46.20 19.99
CA GLU A 322 6.35 45.83 19.04
C GLU A 322 7.37 44.91 19.74
N VAL A 323 7.57 43.72 19.20
CA VAL A 323 8.71 42.87 19.56
C VAL A 323 9.43 42.51 18.27
N ASN A 324 10.64 43.06 18.15
CA ASN A 324 11.62 42.79 17.11
C ASN A 324 11.77 41.28 16.87
N GLN A 325 11.38 40.83 15.68
CA GLN A 325 11.67 39.48 15.22
C GLN A 325 13.15 39.38 14.87
N THR A 326 13.91 38.70 15.72
CA THR A 326 15.20 38.12 15.34
C THR A 326 14.93 36.94 14.40
N PRO A 327 15.53 36.86 13.20
CA PRO A 327 15.29 35.76 12.28
C PRO A 327 15.89 34.47 12.84
N VAL A 328 15.02 33.50 13.14
CA VAL A 328 15.41 32.12 13.45
C VAL A 328 15.97 31.49 12.17
N PRO A 329 17.20 30.92 12.18
CA PRO A 329 17.76 30.31 10.99
C PRO A 329 16.94 29.09 10.55
N GLN A 330 16.47 29.13 9.30
CA GLN A 330 15.84 28.00 8.63
C GLN A 330 16.88 26.90 8.40
N ASN A 331 16.90 25.89 9.26
CA ASN A 331 17.71 24.68 9.05
C ASN A 331 17.09 23.85 7.93
N SER A 332 17.55 24.06 6.70
CA SER A 332 17.17 23.24 5.54
C SER A 332 17.54 21.76 5.77
N GLU A 333 16.72 20.84 5.27
CA GLU A 333 16.92 19.38 5.30
C GLU A 333 18.30 18.96 4.75
N ALA A 334 18.78 19.70 3.75
CA ALA A 334 20.13 19.55 3.19
C ALA A 334 21.25 19.88 4.20
N SER A 335 20.99 20.66 5.24
CA SER A 335 21.93 20.96 6.32
C SER A 335 22.05 19.79 7.30
N VAL A 336 20.92 19.18 7.67
CA VAL A 336 20.87 18.08 8.66
C VAL A 336 21.50 16.80 8.11
N GLN A 337 21.19 16.43 6.87
CA GLN A 337 21.82 15.26 6.23
C GLN A 337 23.32 15.47 6.03
N ARG A 338 23.78 16.68 5.69
CA ARG A 338 25.21 16.98 5.55
C ARG A 338 25.95 16.89 6.87
N GLU A 339 25.36 17.38 7.95
CA GLU A 339 25.95 17.27 9.28
C GLU A 339 26.01 15.80 9.73
N SER A 340 24.95 15.03 9.47
CA SER A 340 24.94 13.59 9.73
C SER A 340 26.04 12.84 8.97
N ILE A 341 26.28 13.17 7.70
CA ILE A 341 27.38 12.59 6.90
C ILE A 341 28.74 12.98 7.49
N ARG A 342 28.90 14.25 7.90
CA ARG A 342 30.14 14.74 8.50
C ARG A 342 30.48 13.99 9.79
N LEU A 343 29.50 13.81 10.67
CA LEU A 343 29.65 13.07 11.92
C LEU A 343 29.97 11.59 11.68
N ALA A 344 29.37 10.97 10.66
CA ALA A 344 29.68 9.59 10.28
C ALA A 344 31.15 9.44 9.85
N ILE A 345 31.65 10.37 9.03
CA ILE A 345 33.04 10.37 8.57
C ILE A 345 34.02 10.63 9.72
N GLU A 346 33.65 11.51 10.65
CA GLU A 346 34.42 11.79 11.86
C GLU A 346 34.50 10.56 12.77
N ALA A 347 33.39 9.86 12.98
CA ALA A 347 33.34 8.68 13.85
C ALA A 347 33.99 7.41 13.25
N ARG A 348 33.92 7.22 11.92
CA ARG A 348 34.42 5.99 11.27
C ARG A 348 35.87 6.09 10.83
N TRP A 349 36.35 7.28 10.49
CA TRP A 349 37.68 7.47 9.91
C TRP A 349 38.41 8.73 10.43
N ASP A 350 38.10 9.19 11.65
CA ASP A 350 38.71 10.38 12.26
C ASP A 350 38.70 11.63 11.35
N GLY A 351 37.65 11.75 10.53
CA GLY A 351 37.44 12.87 9.62
C GLY A 351 38.12 12.74 8.25
N LYS A 352 38.88 11.66 7.99
CA LYS A 352 39.60 11.42 6.73
C LYS A 352 39.34 10.03 6.16
N ILE A 353 38.61 9.97 5.04
CA ILE A 353 38.32 8.72 4.34
C ILE A 353 39.62 8.12 3.76
N PRO A 354 39.92 6.82 4.00
CA PRO A 354 41.13 6.19 3.49
C PRO A 354 41.17 6.14 1.96
N ALA A 355 42.35 6.42 1.38
CA ALA A 355 42.56 6.30 -0.05
C ALA A 355 42.55 4.82 -0.49
N GLY A 356 41.80 4.49 -1.54
CA GLY A 356 41.73 3.14 -2.11
C GLY A 356 40.51 2.31 -1.69
N VAL A 357 39.66 2.80 -0.77
CA VAL A 357 38.40 2.13 -0.44
C VAL A 357 37.36 2.39 -1.55
N PRO A 358 36.65 1.36 -2.04
CA PRO A 358 35.58 1.55 -3.01
C PRO A 358 34.49 2.51 -2.50
N ARG A 359 34.06 3.44 -3.35
CA ARG A 359 33.04 4.45 -2.98
C ARG A 359 31.73 3.84 -2.47
N GLY A 360 31.30 2.71 -3.05
CA GLY A 360 30.10 2.00 -2.59
C GLY A 360 30.22 1.51 -1.15
N SER A 361 31.39 1.03 -0.74
CA SER A 361 31.65 0.61 0.65
C SER A 361 31.60 1.78 1.62
N ILE A 362 32.17 2.94 1.22
CA ILE A 362 32.11 4.18 2.01
C ILE A 362 30.65 4.62 2.22
N TYR A 363 29.81 4.54 1.19
CA TYR A 363 28.40 4.92 1.32
C TYR A 363 27.64 3.99 2.27
N ALA A 364 27.83 2.68 2.12
CA ALA A 364 27.22 1.67 2.98
C ALA A 364 27.63 1.85 4.45
N GLU A 365 28.90 2.14 4.73
CA GLU A 365 29.38 2.37 6.10
C GLU A 365 28.80 3.65 6.72
N ILE A 366 28.66 4.72 5.94
CA ILE A 366 28.02 5.96 6.39
C ILE A 366 26.54 5.71 6.69
N ILE A 367 25.81 5.05 5.79
CA ILE A 367 24.38 4.73 5.97
C ILE A 367 24.18 3.83 7.19
N ALA A 368 25.00 2.78 7.33
CA ALA A 368 24.93 1.85 8.47
C ALA A 368 25.16 2.58 9.80
N TRP A 369 26.17 3.46 9.87
CA TRP A 369 26.41 4.28 11.06
C TRP A 369 25.25 5.24 11.36
N GLN A 370 24.67 5.87 10.33
CA GLN A 370 23.52 6.78 10.51
C GLN A 370 22.30 6.04 11.08
N ILE A 371 22.02 4.84 10.58
CA ILE A 371 20.96 3.96 11.09
C ILE A 371 21.25 3.57 12.55
N GLU A 372 22.47 3.10 12.82
CA GLU A 372 22.92 2.66 14.15
C GLU A 372 22.77 3.76 15.21
N GLN A 373 23.17 4.99 14.85
CA GLN A 373 23.15 6.15 15.74
C GLN A 373 21.82 6.94 15.69
N ARG A 374 20.80 6.42 14.98
CA ARG A 374 19.49 7.05 14.78
C ARG A 374 19.61 8.51 14.31
N LYS A 375 20.54 8.77 13.40
CA LYS A 375 20.75 10.08 12.76
C LYS A 375 19.99 10.14 11.43
N ALA A 376 19.90 11.34 10.85
CA ALA A 376 19.31 11.52 9.53
C ALA A 376 20.09 10.68 8.49
N VAL A 377 19.41 9.71 7.89
CA VAL A 377 20.01 8.82 6.89
C VAL A 377 20.04 9.55 5.55
N ALA A 378 21.22 9.67 4.97
CA ALA A 378 21.40 10.30 3.67
C ALA A 378 21.43 9.25 2.57
N SER A 379 20.79 9.53 1.43
CA SER A 379 20.89 8.66 0.26
C SER A 379 22.33 8.60 -0.28
N GLU A 380 22.68 7.52 -0.97
CA GLU A 380 24.00 7.41 -1.63
C GLU A 380 24.29 8.59 -2.57
N ARG A 381 23.25 9.11 -3.23
CA ARG A 381 23.37 10.29 -4.10
C ARG A 381 23.73 11.55 -3.31
N THR A 382 23.15 11.74 -2.13
CA THR A 382 23.46 12.86 -1.23
C THR A 382 24.87 12.72 -0.66
N ILE A 383 25.26 11.52 -0.24
CA ILE A 383 26.61 11.22 0.26
C ILE A 383 27.65 11.49 -0.84
N ARG A 384 27.42 10.98 -2.05
CA ARG A 384 28.28 11.24 -3.21
C ARG A 384 28.47 12.72 -3.48
N ARG A 385 27.36 13.49 -3.52
CA ARG A 385 27.41 14.95 -3.73
C ARG A 385 28.12 15.69 -2.60
N PHE A 386 28.06 15.19 -1.37
CA PHE A 386 28.76 15.75 -0.23
C PHE A 386 30.28 15.52 -0.34
N LEU A 387 30.68 14.30 -0.70
CA LEU A 387 32.08 13.92 -0.84
C LEU A 387 32.75 14.53 -2.07
N GLU A 388 32.02 14.79 -3.16
CA GLU A 388 32.54 15.47 -4.36
C GLU A 388 32.76 16.99 -4.17
N LYS A 389 32.27 17.57 -3.06
CA LYS A 389 32.42 19.00 -2.74
C LYS A 389 33.55 19.31 -1.75
N LYS A 390 34.21 18.29 -1.21
CA LYS A 390 35.42 18.38 -0.38
C LYS A 390 36.63 18.02 -1.24
#